data_AF-B1V7I6-F1
#
_entry.id   AF-B1V7I6-F1
#
_cell.length_a   1.000
_cell.length_b   1.000
_cell.length_c   1.000
_cell.angle_alpha   90.00
_cell.angle_beta   90.00
_cell.angle_gamma   90.00
#
_symmetry.space_group_name_H-M   'P 1'
#
loop_
_entity.id
_entity.type
_entity.pdbx_description
1 polymer ?
#
loop_
_entity_poly.entity_id
_entity_poly.type
_entity_poly.pdbx_seq_one_letter_code
_entity_poly.pdbx_strand_id
1 'polypeptide(L)'
;MNKKKWVTIGILPIMWLIYFLFEFLTGRIEKNYETLMMLFLIIPFALVGYLVYVLVNKYKDGFSKKTLLWIFMILMILDQGIKFIIHKWFFNDHFNIIGNFLTFQPIINTDGSWLNVRFGTGLDFGFLIILNLIALIIFFECYRYYVHNGHKDFNADMCIVFIIAGALCSLIDKVFYGGSLDFIGISNLFIADFKDIYINLAILFFILCIYFNDYWKDDSTSTLKDDLASVKRFLIFAKNDLLVNILKLKK
;
A
#
# COMPACT_ATOMS: atom_id res chain seq x y z
N MET A 1 -4.38 -29.79 -5.50
CA MET A 1 -4.68 -28.43 -6.02
C MET A 1 -3.83 -27.40 -5.27
N ASN A 2 -3.06 -26.57 -5.95
CA ASN A 2 -2.12 -25.64 -5.30
C ASN A 2 -2.86 -24.42 -4.71
N LYS A 3 -3.44 -24.58 -3.52
CA LYS A 3 -4.29 -23.58 -2.85
C LYS A 3 -3.58 -22.22 -2.69
N LYS A 4 -2.28 -22.24 -2.35
CA LYS A 4 -1.45 -21.04 -2.22
C LYS A 4 -1.39 -20.24 -3.53
N LYS A 5 -1.24 -20.92 -4.68
CA LYS A 5 -1.28 -20.26 -6.01
C LYS A 5 -2.57 -19.48 -6.24
N TRP A 6 -3.71 -20.13 -6.05
CA TRP A 6 -5.00 -19.50 -6.33
C TRP A 6 -5.34 -18.38 -5.35
N VAL A 7 -4.95 -18.51 -4.08
CA VAL A 7 -5.07 -17.43 -3.11
C VAL A 7 -4.26 -16.21 -3.55
N THR A 8 -2.98 -16.38 -3.91
CA THR A 8 -2.14 -15.27 -4.36
C THR A 8 -2.67 -14.59 -5.63
N ILE A 9 -3.14 -15.38 -6.60
CA ILE A 9 -3.74 -14.83 -7.85
C ILE A 9 -5.06 -14.10 -7.57
N GLY A 10 -5.85 -14.59 -6.60
CA GLY A 10 -7.21 -14.12 -6.36
C GLY A 10 -7.33 -12.85 -5.53
N ILE A 11 -6.34 -12.51 -4.68
CA ILE A 11 -6.48 -11.38 -3.73
C ILE A 11 -6.75 -10.05 -4.45
N LEU A 12 -5.92 -9.65 -5.42
CA LEU A 12 -6.11 -8.37 -6.12
C LEU A 12 -7.44 -8.30 -6.90
N PRO A 13 -7.83 -9.32 -7.69
CA PRO A 13 -9.17 -9.41 -8.26
C PRO A 13 -10.30 -9.24 -7.25
N ILE A 14 -10.21 -9.91 -6.09
CA ILE A 14 -11.23 -9.85 -5.05
C ILE A 14 -11.29 -8.45 -4.42
N MET A 15 -10.14 -7.85 -4.10
CA MET A 15 -10.06 -6.47 -3.59
C MET A 15 -10.73 -5.49 -4.56
N TRP A 16 -10.43 -5.61 -5.85
CA TRP A 16 -11.06 -4.79 -6.88
C TRP A 16 -12.55 -5.03 -7.00
N LEU A 17 -13.00 -6.29 -6.98
CA LEU A 17 -14.42 -6.65 -7.06
C LEU A 17 -15.22 -6.12 -5.86
N ILE A 18 -14.64 -6.15 -4.65
CA ILE A 18 -15.26 -5.56 -3.45
C ILE A 18 -15.43 -4.06 -3.64
N TYR A 19 -14.38 -3.37 -4.09
CA TYR A 19 -14.44 -1.93 -4.37
C TYR A 19 -15.47 -1.59 -5.47
N PHE A 20 -15.42 -2.32 -6.58
CA PHE A 20 -16.38 -2.19 -7.69
C PHE A 20 -17.82 -2.40 -7.23
N LEU A 21 -18.09 -3.46 -6.45
CA LEU A 21 -19.42 -3.73 -5.92
C LEU A 21 -19.89 -2.60 -5.01
N PHE A 22 -19.00 -2.08 -4.16
CA PHE A 22 -19.30 -0.92 -3.32
C PHE A 22 -19.66 0.32 -4.15
N GLU A 23 -18.86 0.69 -5.15
CA GLU A 23 -19.13 1.85 -6.00
C GLU A 23 -20.43 1.66 -6.82
N PHE A 24 -20.68 0.44 -7.31
CA PHE A 24 -21.91 0.07 -8.00
C PHE A 24 -23.15 0.23 -7.10
N LEU A 25 -23.11 -0.31 -5.87
CA LEU A 25 -24.21 -0.21 -4.91
C LEU A 25 -24.45 1.24 -4.43
N THR A 26 -23.42 2.08 -4.44
CA THR A 26 -23.56 3.51 -4.12
C THR A 26 -23.96 4.39 -5.32
N GLY A 27 -24.23 3.78 -6.48
CA GLY A 27 -24.76 4.47 -7.66
C GLY A 27 -23.74 5.29 -8.45
N ARG A 28 -22.43 5.14 -8.19
CA ARG A 28 -21.37 5.89 -8.91
C ARG A 28 -21.00 5.30 -10.27
N ILE A 29 -21.50 4.11 -10.59
CA ILE A 29 -21.28 3.42 -11.86
C ILE A 29 -22.61 3.36 -12.61
N GLU A 30 -22.76 4.22 -13.62
CA GLU A 30 -24.04 4.40 -14.32
C GLU A 30 -24.06 3.79 -15.74
N LYS A 31 -22.90 3.63 -16.38
CA LYS A 31 -22.82 3.29 -17.81
C LYS A 31 -22.34 1.87 -18.09
N ASN A 32 -23.07 1.15 -18.94
CA ASN A 32 -22.77 -0.23 -19.35
C ASN A 32 -21.33 -0.44 -19.87
N TYR A 33 -20.78 0.52 -20.62
CA TYR A 33 -19.40 0.44 -21.12
C TYR A 33 -18.36 0.52 -20.00
N GLU A 34 -18.53 1.44 -19.05
CA GLU A 34 -17.60 1.63 -17.94
C GLU A 34 -17.63 0.41 -17.00
N THR A 35 -18.81 -0.14 -16.74
CA THR A 35 -18.99 -1.40 -16.00
C THR A 35 -18.18 -2.55 -16.62
N LEU A 36 -18.27 -2.71 -17.95
CA LEU A 36 -17.52 -3.75 -18.65
C LEU A 36 -16.00 -3.55 -18.52
N MET A 37 -15.52 -2.31 -18.70
CA MET A 37 -14.09 -1.98 -18.57
C MET A 37 -13.56 -2.18 -17.14
N MET A 38 -14.37 -1.91 -16.13
CA MET A 38 -14.02 -2.21 -14.74
C MET A 38 -13.89 -3.71 -14.49
N LEU A 39 -14.73 -4.55 -15.09
CA LEU A 39 -14.57 -6.01 -15.01
C LEU A 39 -13.31 -6.48 -15.75
N PHE A 40 -12.91 -5.81 -16.84
CA PHE A 40 -11.66 -6.12 -17.54
C PHE A 40 -10.41 -5.92 -16.68
N LEU A 41 -10.41 -5.03 -15.68
CA LEU A 41 -9.27 -4.84 -14.75
C LEU A 41 -8.97 -6.09 -13.89
N ILE A 42 -9.90 -7.02 -13.77
CA ILE A 42 -9.65 -8.31 -13.09
C ILE A 42 -8.49 -9.07 -13.73
N ILE A 43 -8.34 -8.99 -15.06
CA ILE A 43 -7.31 -9.69 -15.80
C ILE A 43 -5.90 -9.20 -15.44
N PRO A 44 -5.55 -7.91 -15.57
CA PRO A 44 -4.23 -7.43 -15.15
C PRO A 44 -3.98 -7.66 -13.66
N PHE A 45 -4.99 -7.54 -12.79
CA PHE A 45 -4.81 -7.88 -11.37
C PHE A 45 -4.47 -9.36 -11.13
N ALA A 46 -5.12 -10.28 -11.84
CA ALA A 46 -4.80 -11.70 -11.77
C ALA A 46 -3.40 -12.01 -12.33
N LEU A 47 -2.96 -11.32 -13.39
CA LEU A 47 -1.61 -11.44 -13.95
C LEU A 47 -0.54 -10.97 -12.95
N VAL A 48 -0.76 -9.84 -12.29
CA VAL A 48 0.11 -9.37 -11.20
C VAL A 48 0.14 -10.39 -10.06
N GLY A 49 -1.00 -10.92 -9.64
CA GLY A 49 -1.07 -11.97 -8.64
C GLY A 49 -0.31 -13.24 -9.04
N TYR A 50 -0.33 -13.61 -10.32
CA TYR A 50 0.47 -14.74 -10.84
C TYR A 50 1.98 -14.45 -10.78
N LEU A 51 2.41 -13.25 -11.18
CA LEU A 51 3.81 -12.82 -11.05
C LEU A 51 4.27 -12.85 -9.59
N VAL A 52 3.45 -12.32 -8.68
CA VAL A 52 3.70 -12.36 -7.24
C VAL A 52 3.86 -13.80 -6.77
N TYR A 53 2.97 -14.71 -7.18
CA TYR A 53 3.09 -16.13 -6.83
C TYR A 53 4.43 -16.74 -7.29
N VAL A 54 4.89 -16.43 -8.50
CA VAL A 54 6.20 -16.89 -8.99
C VAL A 54 7.33 -16.34 -8.11
N LEU A 55 7.29 -15.05 -7.77
CA LEU A 55 8.33 -14.41 -6.95
C LEU A 55 8.36 -14.94 -5.51
N VAL A 56 7.19 -15.12 -4.87
CA VAL A 56 7.07 -15.69 -3.53
C VAL A 56 7.74 -17.06 -3.44
N ASN A 57 7.57 -17.92 -4.47
CA ASN A 57 8.21 -19.23 -4.46
C ASN A 57 9.70 -19.19 -4.78
N LYS A 58 10.14 -18.20 -5.56
CA LYS A 58 11.55 -18.03 -5.93
C LYS A 58 12.38 -17.46 -4.78
N TYR A 59 11.82 -16.56 -3.98
CA TYR A 59 12.52 -15.78 -2.95
C TYR A 59 11.95 -16.02 -1.56
N LYS A 60 11.61 -17.26 -1.20
CA LYS A 60 10.88 -17.60 0.04
C LYS A 60 11.45 -16.95 1.30
N ASP A 61 12.78 -16.92 1.43
CA ASP A 61 13.49 -16.38 2.59
C ASP A 61 13.63 -14.84 2.57
N GLY A 62 12.97 -14.19 1.60
CA GLY A 62 13.03 -12.77 1.35
C GLY A 62 14.32 -12.33 0.65
N PHE A 63 14.59 -11.04 0.76
CA PHE A 63 15.71 -10.35 0.13
C PHE A 63 16.74 -9.85 1.15
N SER A 64 17.94 -9.61 0.65
CA SER A 64 18.97 -8.92 1.43
C SER A 64 18.57 -7.46 1.72
N LYS A 65 19.07 -6.89 2.81
CA LYS A 65 18.84 -5.46 3.15
C LYS A 65 19.23 -4.51 2.01
N LYS A 66 20.33 -4.83 1.30
CA LYS A 66 20.80 -4.05 0.15
C LYS A 66 19.80 -4.09 -1.00
N THR A 67 19.23 -5.27 -1.28
CA THR A 67 18.21 -5.44 -2.31
C THR A 67 16.93 -4.67 -1.95
N LEU A 68 16.47 -4.76 -0.70
CA LEU A 68 15.29 -4.01 -0.22
C LEU A 68 15.50 -2.50 -0.37
N LEU A 69 16.69 -1.99 -0.02
CA LEU A 69 17.03 -0.58 -0.19
C LEU A 69 16.97 -0.16 -1.66
N TRP A 70 17.49 -0.97 -2.58
CA TRP A 70 17.41 -0.67 -4.01
C TRP A 70 15.98 -0.66 -4.54
N ILE A 71 15.16 -1.64 -4.15
CA ILE A 71 13.74 -1.67 -4.53
C ILE A 71 13.04 -0.41 -4.01
N PHE A 72 13.24 -0.07 -2.73
CA PHE A 72 12.70 1.16 -2.14
C PHE A 72 13.11 2.42 -2.91
N MET A 73 14.40 2.59 -3.21
CA MET A 73 14.90 3.75 -3.96
C MET A 73 14.28 3.83 -5.36
N ILE A 74 14.12 2.70 -6.05
CA ILE A 74 13.47 2.66 -7.36
C ILE A 74 12.01 3.10 -7.25
N LEU A 75 11.25 2.60 -6.27
CA LEU A 75 9.85 3.00 -6.06
C LEU A 75 9.72 4.51 -5.77
N MET A 76 10.62 5.06 -4.94
CA MET A 76 10.67 6.50 -4.65
C MET A 76 10.93 7.33 -5.91
N ILE A 77 11.92 6.94 -6.73
CA ILE A 77 12.23 7.64 -7.98
C ILE A 77 11.07 7.53 -8.97
N LEU A 78 10.40 6.37 -9.05
CA LEU A 78 9.28 6.18 -9.95
C LEU A 78 8.11 7.12 -9.62
N ASP A 79 7.70 7.22 -8.35
CA ASP A 79 6.58 8.08 -7.94
C ASP A 79 6.96 9.56 -7.89
N GLN A 80 8.04 9.92 -7.20
CA GLN A 80 8.43 11.32 -7.02
C GLN A 80 9.03 11.91 -8.30
N GLY A 81 9.76 11.10 -9.07
CA GLY A 81 10.31 11.52 -10.36
C GLY A 81 9.22 11.77 -11.40
N ILE A 82 8.22 10.88 -11.53
CA ILE A 82 7.13 11.11 -12.49
C ILE A 82 6.29 12.32 -12.07
N LYS A 83 6.02 12.51 -10.78
CA LYS A 83 5.31 13.68 -10.26
C LYS A 83 6.05 14.97 -10.55
N PHE A 84 7.36 15.01 -10.34
CA PHE A 84 8.17 16.16 -10.69
C PHE A 84 8.06 16.49 -12.20
N ILE A 85 8.14 15.47 -13.06
CA ILE A 85 8.00 15.65 -14.52
C ILE A 85 6.61 16.17 -14.88
N ILE A 86 5.56 15.54 -14.37
CA ILE A 86 4.18 15.94 -14.63
C ILE A 86 3.95 17.37 -14.15
N HIS A 87 4.32 17.69 -12.90
CA HIS A 87 4.14 19.01 -12.32
C HIS A 87 4.83 20.11 -13.16
N LYS A 88 6.04 19.83 -13.68
CA LYS A 88 6.83 20.84 -14.38
C LYS A 88 6.38 21.07 -15.83
N TRP A 89 5.95 20.02 -16.52
CA TRP A 89 5.75 20.07 -17.98
C TRP A 89 4.35 19.68 -18.46
N PHE A 90 3.61 18.87 -17.71
CA PHE A 90 2.36 18.24 -18.16
C PHE A 90 1.17 18.50 -17.24
N PHE A 91 1.29 19.38 -16.24
CA PHE A 91 0.27 19.56 -15.21
C PHE A 91 -1.10 20.02 -15.77
N ASN A 92 -1.08 20.81 -16.84
CA ASN A 92 -2.28 21.31 -17.50
C ASN A 92 -2.75 20.41 -18.66
N ASP A 93 -2.06 19.29 -18.91
CA ASP A 93 -2.39 18.39 -20.00
C ASP A 93 -3.44 17.38 -19.55
N HIS A 94 -4.49 17.25 -20.35
CA HIS A 94 -5.56 16.30 -20.11
C HIS A 94 -5.88 15.56 -21.40
N PHE A 95 -5.82 14.23 -21.35
CA PHE A 95 -6.19 13.40 -22.49
C PHE A 95 -6.68 12.01 -22.09
N ASN A 96 -7.51 11.46 -22.97
CA ASN A 96 -8.09 10.13 -22.84
C ASN A 96 -7.13 9.09 -23.41
N ILE A 97 -6.78 8.08 -22.61
CA ILE A 97 -5.93 6.95 -23.03
C ILE A 97 -6.81 5.83 -23.59
N ILE A 98 -7.88 5.45 -22.87
CA ILE A 98 -8.85 4.44 -23.31
C ILE A 98 -10.26 4.97 -23.08
N GLY A 99 -10.85 5.57 -24.12
CA GLY A 99 -12.15 6.22 -24.02
C GLY A 99 -12.22 7.15 -22.80
N ASN A 100 -13.37 7.19 -22.13
CA ASN A 100 -13.50 7.91 -20.85
C ASN A 100 -13.14 7.03 -19.64
N PHE A 101 -12.59 5.83 -19.86
CA PHE A 101 -12.30 4.87 -18.78
C PHE A 101 -10.90 5.05 -18.19
N LEU A 102 -9.88 5.26 -19.02
CA LEU A 102 -8.51 5.50 -18.56
C LEU A 102 -8.05 6.85 -19.11
N THR A 103 -7.74 7.80 -18.22
CA THR A 103 -7.36 9.16 -18.57
C THR A 103 -6.06 9.57 -17.90
N PHE A 104 -5.31 10.45 -18.56
CA PHE A 104 -4.26 11.24 -17.92
C PHE A 104 -4.89 12.55 -17.48
N GLN A 105 -4.98 12.76 -16.17
CA GLN A 105 -5.67 13.91 -15.59
C GLN A 105 -4.94 14.38 -14.32
N PRO A 106 -3.85 15.15 -14.45
CA PRO A 106 -3.12 15.67 -13.30
C PRO A 106 -3.98 16.61 -12.46
N ILE A 107 -4.02 16.37 -11.16
CA ILE A 107 -4.70 17.22 -10.18
C ILE A 107 -3.89 17.28 -8.88
N ILE A 108 -4.04 18.36 -8.12
CA ILE A 108 -3.62 18.38 -6.71
C ILE A 108 -4.82 18.00 -5.85
N ASN A 109 -4.80 16.78 -5.33
CA ASN A 109 -5.78 16.26 -4.41
C ASN A 109 -5.50 16.76 -2.99
N THR A 110 -6.24 17.77 -2.56
CA THR A 110 -6.09 18.43 -1.24
C THR A 110 -6.85 17.72 -0.12
N ASP A 111 -7.64 16.71 -0.45
CA ASP A 111 -8.46 16.00 0.53
C ASP A 111 -7.62 15.16 1.52
N GLY A 112 -6.35 14.92 1.17
CA GLY A 112 -5.32 14.31 2.03
C GLY A 112 -5.47 12.82 2.28
N SER A 113 -6.69 12.27 2.21
CA SER A 113 -7.00 10.85 2.34
C SER A 113 -8.37 10.51 1.74
N TRP A 114 -8.41 9.52 0.84
CA TRP A 114 -9.65 8.99 0.28
C TRP A 114 -10.63 8.52 1.38
N LEU A 115 -10.13 7.88 2.44
CA LEU A 115 -10.95 7.43 3.57
C LEU A 115 -11.57 8.60 4.33
N ASN A 116 -10.82 9.69 4.51
CA ASN A 116 -11.28 10.87 5.24
C ASN A 116 -12.49 11.50 4.55
N VAL A 117 -12.41 11.64 3.22
CA VAL A 117 -13.51 12.14 2.39
C VAL A 117 -14.66 11.17 2.37
N ARG A 118 -14.38 9.90 2.08
CA ARG A 118 -15.42 8.91 1.79
C ARG A 118 -16.33 8.68 2.99
N PHE A 119 -15.78 8.69 4.20
CA PHE A 119 -16.54 8.49 5.42
C PHE A 119 -16.83 9.80 6.18
N GLY A 120 -16.52 10.95 5.58
CA GLY A 120 -16.80 12.26 6.16
C GLY A 120 -16.22 12.45 7.56
N THR A 121 -15.04 11.88 7.85
CA THR A 121 -14.47 11.90 9.21
C THR A 121 -14.00 13.28 9.64
N GLY A 122 -13.83 14.22 8.70
CA GLY A 122 -13.50 15.62 8.98
C GLY A 122 -12.14 15.82 9.63
N LEU A 123 -11.20 14.87 9.45
CA LEU A 123 -9.86 14.97 10.00
C LEU A 123 -9.09 16.07 9.29
N ASP A 124 -8.40 16.92 10.07
CA ASP A 124 -7.64 18.03 9.52
C ASP A 124 -6.37 17.55 8.80
N PHE A 125 -5.93 18.34 7.82
CA PHE A 125 -4.79 18.00 6.98
C PHE A 125 -3.47 17.86 7.78
N GLY A 126 -3.28 18.69 8.81
CA GLY A 126 -2.11 18.61 9.69
C GLY A 126 -2.09 17.33 10.52
N PHE A 127 -3.25 16.91 11.04
CA PHE A 127 -3.41 15.64 11.72
C PHE A 127 -3.10 14.46 10.80
N LEU A 128 -3.52 14.50 9.53
CA LEU A 128 -3.18 13.46 8.55
C LEU A 128 -1.65 13.37 8.31
N ILE A 129 -0.93 14.49 8.34
CA ILE A 129 0.54 14.51 8.26
C ILE A 129 1.16 13.83 9.49
N ILE A 130 0.71 14.21 10.69
CA ILE A 130 1.18 13.61 11.95
C ILE A 130 0.89 12.11 11.98
N LEU A 131 -0.31 11.69 11.58
CA LEU A 131 -0.71 10.30 11.48
C LEU A 131 0.21 9.52 10.53
N ASN A 132 0.56 10.10 9.38
CA ASN A 132 1.47 9.49 8.42
C ASN A 132 2.90 9.32 9.01
N LEU A 133 3.42 10.34 9.69
CA LEU A 133 4.70 10.26 10.39
C LEU A 133 4.72 9.13 11.44
N ILE A 134 3.67 9.04 12.25
CA ILE A 134 3.52 7.97 13.25
C ILE A 134 3.44 6.61 12.55
N ALA A 135 2.66 6.49 11.48
CA ALA A 135 2.51 5.25 10.72
C ALA A 135 3.85 4.76 10.15
N LEU A 136 4.69 5.64 9.61
CA LEU A 136 6.04 5.28 9.13
C LEU A 136 6.89 4.62 10.22
N ILE A 137 6.89 5.19 11.42
CA ILE A 137 7.64 4.64 12.57
C ILE A 137 7.05 3.28 12.96
N ILE A 138 5.72 3.20 13.10
CA ILE A 138 5.04 1.95 13.49
C ILE A 138 5.30 0.84 12.48
N PHE A 139 5.15 1.09 11.18
CA PHE A 139 5.38 0.08 10.15
C PHE A 139 6.81 -0.43 10.18
N PHE A 140 7.79 0.46 10.33
CA PHE A 140 9.20 0.08 10.40
C PHE A 140 9.50 -0.77 11.64
N GLU A 141 9.02 -0.36 12.82
CA GLU A 141 9.22 -1.11 14.05
C GLU A 141 8.47 -2.44 14.06
N CYS A 142 7.27 -2.51 13.50
CA CYS A 142 6.53 -3.76 13.29
C CYS A 142 7.35 -4.75 12.45
N TYR A 143 7.91 -4.30 11.32
CA TYR A 143 8.76 -5.16 10.48
C TYR A 143 10.02 -5.62 11.22
N ARG A 144 10.68 -4.74 11.97
CA ARG A 144 11.87 -5.11 12.73
C ARG A 144 11.58 -6.11 13.83
N TYR A 145 10.49 -5.91 14.56
CA TYR A 145 10.02 -6.86 15.58
C TYR A 145 9.69 -8.22 14.95
N TYR A 146 8.99 -8.20 13.82
CA TYR A 146 8.64 -9.40 13.06
C TYR A 146 9.88 -10.19 12.62
N VAL A 147 10.88 -9.50 12.05
CA VAL A 147 12.17 -10.11 11.66
C VAL A 147 12.98 -10.56 12.87
N HIS A 148 12.97 -9.80 13.97
CA HIS A 148 13.66 -10.16 15.22
C HIS A 148 13.16 -11.49 15.79
N ASN A 149 11.88 -11.77 15.65
CA ASN A 149 11.26 -13.03 16.07
C ASN A 149 11.44 -14.19 15.05
N GLY A 150 12.28 -14.00 14.03
CA GLY A 150 12.64 -15.06 13.07
C GLY A 150 11.63 -15.30 11.95
N HIS A 151 10.67 -14.40 11.76
CA HIS A 151 9.59 -14.59 10.77
C HIS A 151 9.88 -14.00 9.39
N LYS A 152 11.12 -13.59 9.08
CA LYS A 152 11.45 -12.94 7.80
C LYS A 152 11.08 -13.85 6.62
N ASP A 153 10.30 -13.31 5.69
CA ASP A 153 9.97 -13.95 4.41
C ASP A 153 9.81 -12.89 3.29
N PHE A 154 9.58 -13.36 2.06
CA PHE A 154 9.33 -12.48 0.90
C PHE A 154 8.15 -11.52 1.09
N ASN A 155 7.05 -12.00 1.67
CA ASN A 155 5.83 -11.22 1.79
C ASN A 155 6.04 -10.07 2.78
N ALA A 156 6.66 -10.33 3.93
CA ALA A 156 7.01 -9.32 4.92
C ALA A 156 7.97 -8.27 4.34
N ASP A 157 8.99 -8.72 3.60
CA ASP A 157 9.95 -7.86 2.91
C ASP A 157 9.31 -6.93 1.88
N MET A 158 8.44 -7.46 1.02
CA MET A 158 7.75 -6.64 0.03
C MET A 158 6.67 -5.76 0.66
N CYS A 159 5.96 -6.25 1.69
CA CYS A 159 5.00 -5.47 2.45
C CYS A 159 5.65 -4.21 3.03
N ILE A 160 6.79 -4.35 3.72
CA ILE A 160 7.46 -3.20 4.33
C ILE A 160 7.99 -2.21 3.29
N VAL A 161 8.56 -2.71 2.19
CA VAL A 161 9.11 -1.83 1.15
C VAL A 161 8.01 -1.01 0.48
N PHE A 162 6.90 -1.65 0.10
CA PHE A 162 5.79 -0.95 -0.53
C PHE A 162 5.08 0.02 0.41
N ILE A 163 4.83 -0.35 1.68
CA ILE A 163 4.13 0.55 2.61
C ILE A 163 4.99 1.75 2.98
N ILE A 164 6.30 1.56 3.22
CA ILE A 164 7.20 2.67 3.54
C ILE A 164 7.38 3.60 2.33
N ALA A 165 7.53 3.04 1.12
CA ALA A 165 7.59 3.86 -0.09
C ALA A 165 6.30 4.68 -0.29
N GLY A 166 5.13 4.04 -0.22
CA GLY A 166 3.84 4.71 -0.38
C GLY A 166 3.56 5.77 0.69
N ALA A 167 3.81 5.45 1.96
CA ALA A 167 3.62 6.38 3.07
C ALA A 167 4.59 7.58 3.00
N LEU A 168 5.86 7.34 2.64
CA LEU A 168 6.84 8.41 2.51
C LEU A 168 6.56 9.31 1.29
N CYS A 169 6.18 8.74 0.14
CA CYS A 169 5.72 9.53 -1.01
C CYS A 169 4.50 10.38 -0.63
N SER A 170 3.54 9.80 0.09
CA SER A 170 2.35 10.51 0.61
C SER A 170 2.71 11.65 1.55
N LEU A 171 3.75 11.49 2.36
CA LEU A 171 4.23 12.52 3.28
C LEU A 171 4.93 13.65 2.51
N ILE A 172 5.84 13.31 1.57
CA ILE A 172 6.52 14.28 0.71
C ILE A 172 5.48 15.11 -0.03
N ASP A 173 4.51 14.46 -0.66
CA ASP A 173 3.46 15.15 -1.41
C ASP A 173 2.73 16.20 -0.55
N LYS A 174 2.26 15.80 0.63
CA LYS A 174 1.53 16.70 1.55
C LYS A 174 2.37 17.90 1.96
N VAL A 175 3.67 17.71 2.17
CA VAL A 175 4.58 18.77 2.60
C VAL A 175 4.92 19.74 1.46
N PHE A 176 5.11 19.24 0.23
CA PHE A 176 5.60 20.06 -0.88
C PHE A 176 4.51 20.58 -1.82
N TYR A 177 3.40 19.85 -1.99
CA TYR A 177 2.29 20.24 -2.88
C TYR A 177 1.05 20.74 -2.13
N GLY A 178 1.00 20.63 -0.79
CA GLY A 178 -0.22 20.93 -0.02
C GLY A 178 -1.38 19.97 -0.30
N GLY A 179 -1.08 18.79 -0.85
CA GLY A 179 -2.01 17.77 -1.31
C GLY A 179 -1.22 16.60 -1.92
N SER A 180 -1.84 15.80 -2.78
CA SER A 180 -1.15 14.80 -3.64
C SER A 180 -1.30 15.12 -5.11
N LEU A 181 -0.22 15.00 -5.88
CA LEU A 181 -0.30 15.07 -7.33
C LEU A 181 -0.76 13.70 -7.89
N ASP A 182 -2.07 13.57 -8.11
CA ASP A 182 -2.68 12.39 -8.72
C ASP A 182 -2.81 12.62 -10.24
N PHE A 183 -2.71 11.58 -11.07
CA PHE A 183 -2.68 11.76 -12.53
C PHE A 183 -3.28 10.62 -13.37
N ILE A 184 -3.60 9.48 -12.77
CA ILE A 184 -4.20 8.31 -13.47
C ILE A 184 -5.69 8.28 -13.16
N GLY A 185 -6.53 8.77 -14.09
CA GLY A 185 -7.97 8.72 -13.94
C GLY A 185 -8.56 7.36 -14.34
N ILE A 186 -9.39 6.79 -13.48
CA ILE A 186 -10.16 5.56 -13.72
C ILE A 186 -11.65 5.91 -13.73
N SER A 187 -12.19 6.14 -14.92
CA SER A 187 -13.52 6.70 -15.14
C SER A 187 -13.75 7.92 -14.22
N ASN A 188 -14.97 8.08 -13.72
CA ASN A 188 -15.34 9.06 -12.69
C ASN A 188 -15.17 8.52 -11.26
N LEU A 189 -14.50 7.38 -11.06
CA LEU A 189 -14.37 6.76 -9.73
C LEU A 189 -13.32 7.46 -8.89
N PHE A 190 -12.10 7.59 -9.43
CA PHE A 190 -10.98 8.20 -8.75
C PHE A 190 -9.89 8.58 -9.76
N ILE A 191 -9.00 9.47 -9.32
CA ILE A 191 -7.71 9.74 -9.95
C ILE A 191 -6.66 9.28 -8.93
N ALA A 192 -5.69 8.48 -9.37
CA ALA A 192 -4.68 7.87 -8.51
C ALA A 192 -3.27 8.24 -8.97
N ASP A 193 -2.29 7.86 -8.16
CA ASP A 193 -0.87 7.88 -8.50
C ASP A 193 -0.18 6.54 -8.21
N PHE A 194 1.15 6.49 -8.34
CA PHE A 194 1.91 5.26 -8.10
C PHE A 194 1.97 4.90 -6.61
N LYS A 195 1.99 5.89 -5.71
CA LYS A 195 1.86 5.68 -4.27
C LYS A 195 0.62 4.84 -3.93
N ASP A 196 -0.52 5.09 -4.57
CA ASP A 196 -1.76 4.37 -4.27
C ASP A 196 -1.66 2.89 -4.69
N ILE A 197 -0.96 2.62 -5.80
CA ILE A 197 -0.63 1.27 -6.25
C ILE A 197 0.31 0.60 -5.23
N TYR A 198 1.32 1.31 -4.72
CA TYR A 198 2.24 0.77 -3.71
C TYR A 198 1.50 0.36 -2.45
N ILE A 199 0.60 1.21 -1.94
CA ILE A 199 -0.19 0.90 -0.74
C ILE A 199 -1.08 -0.34 -0.98
N ASN A 200 -1.71 -0.48 -2.15
CA ASN A 200 -2.50 -1.67 -2.49
C ASN A 200 -1.64 -2.95 -2.57
N LEU A 201 -0.43 -2.86 -3.13
CA LEU A 201 0.51 -3.98 -3.13
C LEU A 201 0.99 -4.33 -1.72
N ALA A 202 1.20 -3.35 -0.85
CA ALA A 202 1.51 -3.61 0.55
C ALA A 202 0.39 -4.38 1.25
N ILE A 203 -0.88 -4.01 1.01
CA ILE A 203 -2.05 -4.74 1.55
C ILE A 203 -2.06 -6.19 1.04
N LEU A 204 -1.82 -6.41 -0.26
CA LEU A 204 -1.68 -7.77 -0.81
C LEU A 204 -0.61 -8.58 -0.06
N PHE A 205 0.59 -8.02 0.09
CA PHE A 205 1.70 -8.72 0.76
C PHE A 205 1.44 -8.93 2.24
N PHE A 206 0.75 -8.02 2.91
CA PHE A 206 0.30 -8.19 4.29
C PHE A 206 -0.66 -9.37 4.42
N ILE A 207 -1.70 -9.45 3.56
CA ILE A 207 -2.64 -10.58 3.54
C ILE A 207 -1.91 -11.90 3.27
N LEU A 208 -0.96 -11.92 2.33
CA LEU A 208 -0.16 -13.10 2.03
C LEU A 208 0.75 -13.51 3.19
N CYS A 209 1.38 -12.55 3.85
CA CYS A 209 2.20 -12.78 5.05
C CYS A 209 1.35 -13.46 6.12
N ILE A 210 0.15 -12.93 6.37
CA ILE A 210 -0.77 -13.50 7.36
C ILE A 210 -1.20 -14.93 6.95
N TYR A 211 -1.58 -15.14 5.69
CA TYR A 211 -2.06 -16.43 5.20
C TYR A 211 -0.97 -17.51 5.14
N PHE A 212 0.26 -17.15 4.75
CA PHE A 212 1.35 -18.12 4.53
C PHE A 212 2.01 -18.56 5.83
N ASN A 213 1.96 -17.72 6.86
CA ASN A 213 2.46 -18.00 8.21
C ASN A 213 1.37 -18.57 9.13
N ASP A 214 0.22 -18.98 8.58
CA ASP A 214 -0.86 -19.67 9.28
C ASP A 214 -1.43 -18.92 10.50
N TYR A 215 -1.26 -17.60 10.60
CA TYR A 215 -1.80 -16.77 11.67
C TYR A 215 -3.35 -16.78 11.75
N TRP A 216 -4.05 -17.32 10.74
CA TRP A 216 -5.51 -17.52 10.75
C TRP A 216 -5.94 -18.88 11.29
N LYS A 217 -5.00 -19.82 11.41
CA LYS A 217 -5.25 -21.20 11.85
C LYS A 217 -4.76 -21.45 13.27
N ASP A 218 -4.44 -20.39 14.00
CA ASP A 218 -4.00 -20.54 15.38
C ASP A 218 -5.21 -21.04 16.20
N ASP A 219 -5.28 -22.37 16.37
CA ASP A 219 -6.25 -23.07 17.22
C ASP A 219 -6.01 -22.76 18.71
N SER A 220 -4.96 -21.99 19.03
CA SER A 220 -4.78 -21.43 20.36
C SER A 220 -5.79 -20.30 20.57
N THR A 221 -6.74 -20.51 21.49
CA THR A 221 -7.57 -19.44 22.00
C THR A 221 -6.69 -18.50 22.82
N SER A 222 -6.01 -17.56 22.16
CA SER A 222 -5.31 -16.50 22.88
C SER A 222 -6.33 -15.75 23.73
N THR A 223 -5.99 -15.47 24.98
CA THR A 223 -6.85 -14.63 25.82
C THR A 223 -6.52 -13.17 25.53
N LEU A 224 -7.46 -12.26 25.84
CA LEU A 224 -7.17 -10.81 25.78
C LEU A 224 -5.92 -10.43 26.58
N LYS A 225 -5.62 -11.17 27.65
CA LYS A 225 -4.42 -10.96 28.47
C LYS A 225 -3.14 -11.32 27.70
N ASP A 226 -3.18 -12.37 26.90
CA ASP A 226 -2.05 -12.81 26.07
C ASP A 226 -1.80 -11.83 24.93
N ASP A 227 -2.87 -11.32 24.31
CA ASP A 227 -2.79 -10.29 23.27
C ASP A 227 -2.21 -8.99 23.83
N LEU A 228 -2.69 -8.52 24.99
CA LEU A 228 -2.16 -7.35 25.67
C LEU A 228 -0.68 -7.55 26.07
N ALA A 229 -0.29 -8.77 26.48
CA ALA A 229 1.10 -9.09 26.77
C ALA A 229 1.96 -9.05 25.49
N SER A 230 1.45 -9.50 24.35
CA SER A 230 2.12 -9.41 23.05
C SER A 230 2.33 -7.95 22.62
N VAL A 231 1.30 -7.11 22.75
CA VAL A 231 1.40 -5.67 22.48
C VAL A 231 2.44 -5.03 23.41
N LYS A 232 2.43 -5.38 24.70
CA LYS A 232 3.42 -4.86 25.66
C LYS A 232 4.85 -5.25 25.28
N ARG A 233 5.09 -6.50 24.84
CA ARG A 233 6.41 -6.95 24.36
C ARG A 233 6.86 -6.15 23.13
N PHE A 234 5.97 -5.93 22.17
CA PHE A 234 6.24 -5.09 21.01
C PHE A 234 6.61 -3.66 21.42
N LEU A 235 5.85 -3.03 22.32
CA LEU A 235 6.12 -1.65 22.78
C LEU A 235 7.47 -1.54 23.51
N ILE A 236 7.81 -2.54 24.33
CA ILE A 236 9.13 -2.60 25.00
C ILE A 236 10.25 -2.73 23.96
N PHE A 237 10.08 -3.60 22.96
CA PHE A 237 11.03 -3.76 21.87
C PHE A 237 11.23 -2.44 21.12
N ALA A 238 10.14 -1.83 20.63
CA ALA A 238 10.19 -0.59 19.84
C ALA A 238 10.85 0.56 20.61
N LYS A 239 10.54 0.69 21.91
CA LYS A 239 11.18 1.69 22.78
C LYS A 239 12.68 1.47 22.88
N ASN A 240 13.12 0.25 23.19
CA ASN A 240 14.53 -0.07 23.35
C ASN A 240 15.30 0.12 22.05
N ASP A 241 14.69 -0.28 20.95
CA ASP A 241 15.28 -0.18 19.62
C ASP A 241 15.53 1.27 19.20
N LEU A 242 14.52 2.13 19.35
CA LEU A 242 14.63 3.57 19.11
C LEU A 242 15.72 4.22 19.98
N LEU A 243 15.77 3.89 21.27
CA LEU A 243 16.80 4.42 22.18
C LEU A 243 18.22 4.03 21.75
N VAL A 244 18.44 2.77 21.39
CA VAL A 244 19.75 2.27 20.93
C VAL A 244 20.19 3.00 19.66
N ASN A 245 19.29 3.19 18.71
CA ASN A 245 19.60 3.87 17.46
C ASN A 245 19.89 5.37 17.67
N ILE A 246 19.13 6.05 18.54
CA ILE A 246 19.40 7.45 18.90
C ILE A 246 20.78 7.58 19.57
N LEU A 247 21.14 6.66 20.48
CA LEU A 247 22.44 6.68 21.14
C LEU A 247 23.61 6.41 20.17
N LYS A 248 23.39 5.60 19.13
CA LYS A 248 24.39 5.37 18.08
C LYS A 248 24.63 6.61 17.21
N LEU A 249 23.61 7.43 16.98
CA LEU A 249 23.74 8.69 16.23
C LEU A 249 24.47 9.81 17.00
N LYS A 250 24.61 9.66 18.33
CA LYS A 250 25.35 10.60 19.19
C LYS A 250 26.84 10.28 19.33
N LYS A 251 27.33 9.21 18.69
CA LYS A 251 28.74 8.83 18.63
C LYS A 251 29.29 9.14 17.23
#